data_AF-A0A345NYS3-F1
#
_entry.id   AF-A0A345NYS3-F1
#
_cell.length_a   1.000
_cell.length_b   1.000
_cell.length_c   1.000
_cell.angle_alpha   90.00
_cell.angle_beta   90.00
_cell.angle_gamma   90.00
#
_symmetry.space_group_name_H-M   'P 1'
#
loop_
_entity.id
_entity.type
_entity.pdbx_description
1 polymer ?
#
loop_
_entity_poly.entity_id
_entity_poly.type
_entity_poly.pdbx_seq_one_letter_code
_entity_poly.pdbx_strand_id
1 'polypeptide(L)'
;MCTTIGFSYLEGHVFGRTLEIGVRLDNHIVYIPAHHEGFIKANETTYSSRYAVIGTGFFHQASLADGINEMGLMGSNNLLPGYASYSKETVAGKINLIMSGAFDYLLSRCKNVEEVREESQKLLILEHGESEEELSTSAHFFSWITKATALY
;
A
#
# COMPACT_ATOMS: atom_id res chain seq x y z
N MET A 1 -12.83 4.51 11.69
CA MET A 1 -13.32 4.01 10.39
C MET A 1 -12.84 4.99 9.35
N CYS A 2 -11.95 4.57 8.46
CA CYS A 2 -11.34 5.46 7.47
C CYS A 2 -12.32 5.77 6.32
N THR A 3 -12.28 7.00 5.78
CA THR A 3 -13.04 7.35 4.56
C THR A 3 -12.09 7.75 3.45
N THR A 4 -12.20 7.10 2.29
CA THR A 4 -11.43 7.47 1.09
C THR A 4 -12.36 8.11 0.06
N ILE A 5 -11.91 9.20 -0.56
CA ILE A 5 -12.60 9.86 -1.66
C ILE A 5 -11.63 10.09 -2.83
N GLY A 6 -12.11 9.80 -4.03
CA GLY A 6 -11.45 10.13 -5.28
C GLY A 6 -12.43 10.75 -6.24
N PHE A 7 -12.03 11.81 -6.94
CA PHE A 7 -12.83 12.42 -7.98
C PHE A 7 -11.97 13.00 -9.09
N SER A 8 -12.55 13.12 -10.27
CA SER A 8 -11.91 13.71 -11.44
C SER A 8 -12.43 15.13 -11.64
N TYR A 9 -11.58 16.00 -12.15
CA TYR A 9 -11.91 17.35 -12.59
C TYR A 9 -11.22 17.63 -13.93
N LEU A 10 -11.40 18.83 -14.48
CA LEU A 10 -10.94 19.14 -15.84
C LEU A 10 -9.42 18.92 -16.05
N GLU A 11 -8.61 19.24 -15.04
CA GLU A 11 -7.14 19.22 -15.15
C GLU A 11 -6.51 18.00 -14.48
N GLY A 12 -7.31 17.06 -13.98
CA GLY A 12 -6.77 15.82 -13.42
C GLY A 12 -7.68 15.14 -12.41
N HIS A 13 -7.06 14.56 -11.39
CA HIS A 13 -7.75 13.78 -10.38
C HIS A 13 -7.26 14.16 -8.99
N VAL A 14 -8.16 14.07 -8.04
CA VAL A 14 -7.86 14.24 -6.61
C VAL A 14 -8.20 12.93 -5.92
N PHE A 15 -7.31 12.50 -5.03
CA PHE A 15 -7.50 11.35 -4.16
C PHE A 15 -7.07 11.73 -2.76
N GLY A 16 -7.83 11.29 -1.77
CA GLY A 16 -7.46 11.49 -0.38
C GLY A 16 -8.27 10.61 0.54
N ARG A 17 -7.87 10.61 1.80
CA ARG A 17 -8.61 9.93 2.84
C ARG A 17 -8.58 10.70 4.15
N THR A 18 -9.50 10.36 5.02
CA THR A 18 -9.45 10.68 6.44
C THR A 18 -8.83 9.52 7.24
N LEU A 19 -8.22 9.84 8.38
CA LEU A 19 -7.64 8.88 9.33
C LEU A 19 -8.40 8.93 10.66
N GLU A 20 -9.44 8.13 10.80
CA GLU A 20 -10.26 8.09 12.01
C GLU A 20 -9.83 6.93 12.90
N ILE A 21 -8.96 7.26 13.85
CA ILE A 21 -8.47 6.35 14.88
C ILE A 21 -8.55 7.05 16.25
N GLY A 22 -8.86 6.29 17.30
CA GLY A 22 -9.06 6.81 18.67
C GLY A 22 -7.77 7.17 19.43
N VAL A 23 -6.62 7.13 18.76
CA VAL A 23 -5.31 7.42 19.35
C VAL A 23 -4.55 8.41 18.48
N ARG A 24 -3.67 9.21 19.08
CA ARG A 24 -2.78 10.07 18.31
C ARG A 24 -1.68 9.22 17.68
N LEU A 25 -1.63 9.17 16.36
CA LEU A 25 -0.54 8.59 15.62
C LEU A 25 0.57 9.63 15.39
N ASP A 26 1.81 9.16 15.38
CA ASP A 26 2.95 9.93 14.93
C ASP A 26 2.99 9.87 13.39
N ASN A 27 2.30 10.81 12.75
CA ASN A 27 2.13 10.84 11.30
C ASN A 27 3.26 11.62 10.66
N HIS A 28 3.84 11.09 9.59
CA HIS A 28 4.87 11.76 8.79
C HIS A 28 4.65 11.55 7.30
N ILE A 29 5.25 12.42 6.49
CA ILE A 29 5.35 12.19 5.05
C ILE A 29 6.49 11.21 4.82
N VAL A 30 6.20 10.16 4.05
CA VAL A 30 7.16 9.15 3.61
C VAL A 30 7.45 9.38 2.14
N TYR A 31 8.73 9.42 1.79
CA TYR A 31 9.19 9.35 0.41
C TYR A 31 10.04 8.10 0.25
N ILE A 32 9.68 7.27 -0.73
CA ILE A 32 10.44 6.07 -1.11
C ILE A 32 10.96 6.32 -2.53
N PRO A 33 12.28 6.29 -2.76
CA PRO A 33 12.82 6.49 -4.10
C PRO A 33 12.51 5.30 -5.01
N ALA A 34 12.54 5.52 -6.32
CA ALA A 34 12.53 4.43 -7.29
C ALA A 34 13.78 3.56 -7.14
N HIS A 35 13.66 2.26 -7.43
CA HIS A 35 14.76 1.29 -7.33
C HIS A 35 15.41 1.23 -5.94
N HIS A 36 14.64 1.50 -4.88
CA HIS A 36 15.11 1.36 -3.51
C HIS A 36 15.28 -0.12 -3.18
N GLU A 37 16.52 -0.57 -3.13
CA GLU A 37 16.87 -1.98 -2.91
C GLU A 37 16.38 -2.48 -1.55
N GLY A 38 15.75 -3.66 -1.55
CA GLY A 38 15.32 -4.34 -0.32
C GLY A 38 14.18 -3.65 0.44
N PHE A 39 13.49 -2.70 -0.18
CA PHE A 39 12.40 -1.95 0.44
C PHE A 39 11.29 -2.85 1.03
N ILE A 40 10.85 -3.86 0.28
CA ILE A 40 9.83 -4.81 0.72
C ILE A 40 10.51 -6.13 1.09
N LYS A 41 10.23 -6.63 2.30
CA LYS A 41 10.67 -7.95 2.75
C LYS A 41 9.49 -8.92 2.71
N ALA A 42 9.65 -10.05 2.04
CA ALA A 42 8.66 -11.12 1.92
C ALA A 42 9.34 -12.45 2.25
N ASN A 43 9.36 -12.82 3.53
CA ASN A 43 10.16 -13.93 4.06
C ASN A 43 11.61 -13.88 3.51
N GLU A 44 12.09 -14.98 2.92
CA GLU A 44 13.44 -15.12 2.36
C GLU A 44 13.71 -14.29 1.09
N THR A 45 12.71 -13.58 0.55
CA THR A 45 12.86 -12.76 -0.65
C THR A 45 12.65 -11.29 -0.34
N THR A 46 13.50 -10.44 -0.91
CA THR A 46 13.31 -8.99 -0.86
C THR A 46 12.97 -8.44 -2.25
N TYR A 47 12.16 -7.39 -2.28
CA TYR A 47 11.79 -6.68 -3.49
C TYR A 47 12.16 -5.22 -3.37
N SER A 48 12.72 -4.68 -4.46
CA SER A 48 12.96 -3.24 -4.58
C SER A 48 11.68 -2.49 -4.98
N SER A 49 11.57 -1.21 -4.66
CA SER A 49 10.57 -0.37 -5.34
C SER A 49 10.89 -0.33 -6.85
N ARG A 50 9.86 -0.18 -7.69
CA ARG A 50 10.05 0.12 -9.13
C ARG A 50 9.82 1.60 -9.42
N TYR A 51 8.91 2.20 -8.67
CA TYR A 51 8.48 3.58 -8.80
C TYR A 51 8.73 4.32 -7.50
N ALA A 52 9.10 5.59 -7.61
CA ALA A 52 9.13 6.50 -6.48
C ALA A 52 7.71 6.73 -5.95
N VAL A 53 7.57 6.80 -4.64
CA VAL A 53 6.29 6.98 -3.96
C VAL A 53 6.40 8.08 -2.92
N ILE A 54 5.39 8.95 -2.85
CA ILE A 54 5.21 9.88 -1.74
C ILE A 54 3.84 9.64 -1.10
N GLY A 55 3.79 9.68 0.22
CA GLY A 55 2.58 9.36 0.96
C GLY A 55 2.69 9.69 2.44
N THR A 56 1.71 9.26 3.21
CA THR A 56 1.78 9.32 4.67
C THR A 56 2.21 7.98 5.25
N GLY A 57 2.84 8.00 6.42
CA GLY A 57 3.18 6.81 7.20
C GLY A 57 3.11 7.12 8.70
N PHE A 58 3.41 6.11 9.52
CA PHE A 58 3.34 6.24 10.99
C PHE A 58 4.63 5.78 11.68
N PHE A 59 4.92 6.35 12.85
CA PHE A 59 5.97 5.89 13.76
C PHE A 59 7.39 5.87 13.14
N HIS A 60 7.67 6.81 12.23
CA HIS A 60 8.92 6.88 11.47
C HIS A 60 9.31 5.60 10.70
N GLN A 61 8.34 4.73 10.41
CA GLN A 61 8.57 3.55 9.58
C GLN A 61 8.60 3.93 8.10
N ALA A 62 9.41 3.23 7.33
CA ALA A 62 9.41 3.29 5.87
C ALA A 62 8.26 2.41 5.32
N SER A 63 7.02 2.78 5.64
CA SER A 63 5.81 2.09 5.19
C SER A 63 4.68 3.09 5.00
N LEU A 64 3.82 2.84 4.01
CA LEU A 64 2.79 3.77 3.57
C LEU A 64 1.42 3.43 4.18
N ALA A 65 0.70 4.46 4.58
CA ALA A 65 -0.72 4.39 4.94
C ALA A 65 -1.62 4.83 3.78
N ASP A 66 -1.13 5.75 2.97
CA ASP A 66 -1.70 6.19 1.69
C ASP A 66 -0.57 6.84 0.88
N GLY A 67 -0.82 7.08 -0.40
CA GLY A 67 0.12 7.84 -1.22
C GLY A 67 -0.17 7.80 -2.70
N ILE A 68 0.76 8.37 -3.45
CA ILE A 68 0.80 8.39 -4.91
C ILE A 68 2.20 8.03 -5.38
N ASN A 69 2.30 7.20 -6.43
CA ASN A 69 3.58 6.93 -7.09
C ASN A 69 3.80 7.82 -8.32
N GLU A 70 5.02 7.84 -8.84
CA GLU A 70 5.38 8.67 -10.01
C GLU A 70 4.59 8.33 -11.29
N MET A 71 3.93 7.18 -11.34
CA MET A 71 3.04 6.78 -12.44
C MET A 71 1.61 7.30 -12.26
N GLY A 72 1.30 7.95 -11.14
CA GLY A 72 -0.03 8.47 -10.84
C GLY A 72 -0.99 7.44 -10.24
N LEU A 73 -0.50 6.25 -9.85
CA LEU A 73 -1.28 5.31 -9.06
C LEU A 73 -1.37 5.84 -7.63
N MET A 74 -2.60 6.01 -7.15
CA MET A 74 -2.92 6.46 -5.80
C MET A 74 -3.53 5.30 -5.03
N GLY A 75 -3.25 5.23 -3.73
CA GLY A 75 -3.83 4.20 -2.89
C GLY A 75 -3.97 4.63 -1.44
N SER A 76 -4.84 3.91 -0.73
CA SER A 76 -4.99 4.03 0.72
C SER A 76 -5.19 2.66 1.38
N ASN A 77 -4.67 2.53 2.58
CA ASN A 77 -4.88 1.40 3.48
C ASN A 77 -5.86 1.82 4.60
N ASN A 78 -7.04 1.20 4.63
CA ASN A 78 -8.16 1.64 5.46
C ASN A 78 -8.59 0.53 6.43
N LEU A 79 -8.83 0.89 7.68
CA LEU A 79 -9.27 -0.05 8.72
C LEU A 79 -10.59 -0.76 8.34
N LEU A 80 -10.59 -2.09 8.47
CA LEU A 80 -11.74 -2.97 8.23
C LEU A 80 -11.91 -3.98 9.40
N PRO A 81 -12.07 -3.50 10.65
CA PRO A 81 -12.08 -4.36 11.83
C PRO A 81 -13.25 -5.35 11.80
N GLY A 82 -12.95 -6.61 12.15
CA GLY A 82 -13.95 -7.67 12.29
C GLY A 82 -14.32 -8.40 10.99
N TYR A 83 -13.80 -7.98 9.84
CA TYR A 83 -14.11 -8.60 8.54
C TYR A 83 -12.88 -9.09 7.78
N ALA A 84 -11.70 -8.51 7.99
CA ALA A 84 -10.49 -8.98 7.35
C ALA A 84 -10.01 -10.31 7.98
N SER A 85 -9.60 -11.26 7.14
CA SER A 85 -9.04 -12.54 7.55
C SER A 85 -7.77 -12.81 6.75
N TYR A 86 -6.73 -13.28 7.43
CA TYR A 86 -5.40 -13.48 6.88
C TYR A 86 -4.92 -14.91 7.14
N SER A 87 -4.01 -15.38 6.30
CA SER A 87 -3.45 -16.72 6.44
C SER A 87 -2.50 -16.79 7.63
N LYS A 88 -2.56 -17.89 8.40
CA LYS A 88 -1.58 -18.16 9.47
C LYS A 88 -0.30 -18.80 8.95
N GLU A 89 -0.38 -19.40 7.78
CA GLU A 89 0.71 -20.17 7.18
C GLU A 89 1.08 -19.59 5.82
N THR A 90 2.34 -19.75 5.46
CA THR A 90 2.85 -19.37 4.14
C THR A 90 2.34 -20.33 3.07
N VAL A 91 2.16 -19.82 1.85
CA VAL A 91 1.82 -20.64 0.69
C VAL A 91 2.95 -20.58 -0.33
N ALA A 92 3.47 -21.76 -0.69
CA ALA A 92 4.51 -21.88 -1.71
C ALA A 92 4.04 -21.31 -3.05
N GLY A 93 4.91 -20.55 -3.73
CA GLY A 93 4.59 -19.90 -5.01
C GLY A 93 3.77 -18.62 -4.90
N LYS A 94 3.34 -18.21 -3.69
CA LYS A 94 2.79 -16.88 -3.41
C LYS A 94 3.87 -15.95 -2.85
N ILE A 95 3.65 -14.66 -2.99
CA ILE A 95 4.41 -13.62 -2.30
C ILE A 95 3.73 -13.42 -0.95
N ASN A 96 4.33 -13.98 0.11
CA ASN A 96 3.80 -13.96 1.46
C ASN A 96 4.21 -12.66 2.15
N LEU A 97 3.24 -11.82 2.51
CA LEU A 97 3.45 -10.49 3.09
C LEU A 97 2.45 -10.22 4.20
N ILE A 98 2.82 -9.42 5.19
CA ILE A 98 1.83 -8.79 6.07
C ILE A 98 1.10 -7.65 5.35
N MET A 99 0.04 -7.13 5.96
CA MET A 99 -0.85 -6.16 5.32
C MET A 99 -0.12 -4.88 4.87
N SER A 100 0.75 -4.30 5.69
CA SER A 100 1.55 -3.13 5.31
C SER A 100 2.49 -3.43 4.13
N GLY A 101 3.21 -4.55 4.19
CA GLY A 101 4.11 -4.98 3.13
C GLY A 101 3.40 -5.23 1.79
N ALA A 102 2.18 -5.77 1.82
CA ALA A 102 1.36 -5.92 0.63
C ALA A 102 0.96 -4.57 0.01
N PHE A 103 0.65 -3.57 0.84
CA PHE A 103 0.34 -2.22 0.37
C PHE A 103 1.56 -1.56 -0.27
N ASP A 104 2.69 -1.61 0.43
CA ASP A 104 3.98 -1.08 -0.03
C ASP A 104 4.44 -1.75 -1.33
N TYR A 105 4.26 -3.08 -1.44
CA TYR A 105 4.55 -3.84 -2.67
C TYR A 105 3.72 -3.33 -3.84
N LEU A 106 2.39 -3.24 -3.68
CA LEU A 106 1.50 -2.84 -4.77
C LEU A 106 1.75 -1.39 -5.19
N LEU A 107 1.82 -0.46 -4.25
CA LEU A 107 1.91 0.97 -4.57
C LEU A 107 3.29 1.36 -5.14
N SER A 108 4.37 0.72 -4.69
CA SER A 108 5.72 1.01 -5.20
C SER A 108 6.11 0.24 -6.46
N ARG A 109 5.31 -0.74 -6.90
CA ARG A 109 5.66 -1.63 -8.03
C ARG A 109 4.63 -1.73 -9.16
N CYS A 110 3.40 -1.26 -8.97
CA CYS A 110 2.37 -1.23 -10.01
C CYS A 110 2.23 0.18 -10.60
N LYS A 111 2.02 0.29 -11.91
CA LYS A 111 1.80 1.59 -12.57
C LYS A 111 0.34 2.04 -12.56
N ASN A 112 -0.60 1.08 -12.48
CA ASN A 112 -2.03 1.31 -12.64
C ASN A 112 -2.88 0.25 -11.92
N VAL A 113 -4.20 0.46 -11.89
CA VAL A 113 -5.15 -0.43 -11.21
C VAL A 113 -5.20 -1.82 -11.86
N GLU A 114 -4.99 -1.91 -13.18
CA GLU A 114 -4.91 -3.18 -13.88
C GLU A 114 -3.73 -4.04 -13.39
N GLU A 115 -2.55 -3.44 -13.23
CA GLU A 115 -1.38 -4.12 -12.66
C GLU A 115 -1.61 -4.47 -11.19
N VAL A 116 -2.24 -3.60 -10.39
CA VAL A 116 -2.62 -3.93 -9.00
C VAL A 116 -3.52 -5.16 -8.95
N ARG A 117 -4.52 -5.24 -9.85
CA ARG A 117 -5.42 -6.40 -9.94
C ARG A 117 -4.65 -7.67 -10.28
N GLU A 118 -3.66 -7.61 -11.16
CA GLU A 118 -2.88 -8.77 -11.58
C GLU A 118 -1.85 -9.20 -10.54
N GLU A 119 -1.09 -8.25 -9.97
CA GLU A 119 -0.09 -8.51 -8.95
C GLU A 119 -0.72 -8.98 -7.64
N SER A 120 -1.89 -8.45 -7.26
CA SER A 120 -2.60 -8.89 -6.04
C SER A 120 -2.96 -10.38 -6.06
N GLN A 121 -3.16 -10.98 -7.24
CA GLN A 121 -3.38 -12.44 -7.37
C GLN A 121 -2.16 -13.26 -6.98
N LYS A 122 -0.96 -12.67 -6.96
CA LYS A 122 0.29 -13.33 -6.57
C LYS A 122 0.55 -13.24 -5.07
N LEU A 123 -0.10 -12.31 -4.38
CA LEU A 123 0.11 -12.08 -2.96
C LEU A 123 -0.69 -13.07 -2.09
N LEU A 124 -0.15 -13.36 -0.91
CA LEU A 124 -0.87 -13.94 0.22
C LEU A 124 -0.64 -13.01 1.42
N ILE A 125 -1.73 -12.58 2.07
CA ILE A 125 -1.62 -11.76 3.28
C ILE A 125 -1.55 -12.69 4.49
N LEU A 126 -0.48 -12.57 5.26
CA LEU A 126 -0.24 -13.31 6.51
C LEU A 126 -0.82 -12.58 7.72
N GLU A 127 -1.21 -13.30 8.76
CA GLU A 127 -1.61 -12.73 10.04
C GLU A 127 -0.41 -12.09 10.76
N HIS A 128 0.74 -12.77 10.76
CA HIS A 128 1.99 -12.31 11.36
C HIS A 128 3.14 -12.33 10.35
N GLY A 129 4.12 -11.45 10.57
CA GLY A 129 5.39 -11.40 9.85
C GLY A 129 6.40 -12.42 10.37
N GLU A 130 7.69 -12.12 10.23
CA GLU A 130 8.76 -12.99 10.77
C GLU A 130 8.80 -12.99 12.30
N SER A 131 8.36 -11.88 12.91
CA SER A 131 8.16 -11.77 14.35
C SER A 131 6.67 -11.72 14.69
N GLU A 132 6.30 -12.28 15.85
CA GLU A 132 4.93 -12.23 16.37
C GLU A 132 4.42 -10.79 16.64
N GLU A 133 5.32 -9.81 16.71
CA GLU A 133 4.97 -8.39 16.91
C GLU A 133 4.56 -7.71 15.59
N GLU A 134 4.96 -8.27 14.44
CA GLU A 134 4.60 -7.77 13.11
C GLU A 134 3.21 -8.28 12.70
N LEU A 135 2.16 -7.74 13.30
CA LEU A 135 0.79 -8.14 13.04
C LEU A 135 0.17 -7.39 11.85
N SER A 136 -0.50 -8.12 10.96
CA SER A 136 -1.37 -7.53 9.96
C SER A 136 -2.54 -6.81 10.60
N THR A 137 -2.61 -5.50 10.38
CA THR A 137 -3.78 -4.72 10.76
C THR A 137 -5.00 -5.18 9.95
N SER A 138 -6.16 -5.28 10.60
CA SER A 138 -7.43 -5.59 9.93
C SER A 138 -7.84 -4.44 9.02
N ALA A 139 -7.65 -4.58 7.71
CA ALA A 139 -7.72 -3.50 6.74
C ALA A 139 -8.11 -3.97 5.33
N HIS A 140 -8.41 -3.00 4.45
CA HIS A 140 -8.53 -3.19 3.02
C HIS A 140 -7.79 -2.09 2.26
N PHE A 141 -7.60 -2.29 0.96
CA PHE A 141 -7.02 -1.29 0.08
C PHE A 141 -8.05 -0.67 -0.83
N PHE A 142 -7.87 0.62 -1.07
CA PHE A 142 -8.49 1.30 -2.19
C PHE A 142 -7.38 1.79 -3.14
N SER A 143 -7.58 1.65 -4.45
CA SER A 143 -6.63 2.10 -5.47
C SER A 143 -7.33 2.87 -6.57
N TRP A 144 -6.72 3.96 -7.03
CA TRP A 144 -7.23 4.81 -8.11
C TRP A 144 -6.08 5.21 -9.04
N ILE A 145 -6.32 5.36 -10.33
CA ILE A 145 -5.33 5.88 -11.29
C ILE A 145 -5.67 7.28 -11.81
N THR A 146 -4.67 8.14 -11.95
CA THR A 146 -4.79 9.28 -12.85
C THR A 146 -4.65 8.81 -14.30
N LYS A 147 -5.69 8.96 -15.12
CA LYS A 147 -5.43 8.94 -16.58
C LYS A 147 -4.67 10.23 -16.84
N ALA A 148 -3.36 10.14 -17.01
CA ALA A 148 -2.57 11.26 -17.52
C ALA A 148 -3.11 11.56 -18.93
N THR A 149 -4.07 12.47 -19.02
CA THR A 149 -4.41 13.12 -20.28
C THR A 149 -3.22 14.04 -20.55
N ALA A 150 -2.27 13.56 -21.34
CA ALA A 150 -1.19 14.40 -21.84
C ALA A 150 -1.83 15.53 -22.65
N LEU A 151 -2.02 16.68 -22.03
CA LEU A 151 -2.20 17.93 -22.74
C LEU A 151 -0.80 18.38 -23.15
N TYR A 152 -0.44 18.07 -24.40
CA TYR A 152 0.61 18.78 -25.12
C TYR A 152 0.06 20.11 -25.62
#